data_AF-A0A174A9C7-F1
#
_entry.id   AF-A0A174A9C7-F1
#
_cell.length_a   1.000
_cell.length_b   1.000
_cell.length_c   1.000
_cell.angle_alpha   90.00
_cell.angle_beta   90.00
_cell.angle_gamma   90.00
#
_symmetry.space_group_name_H-M   'P 1'
#
loop_
_entity.id
_entity.type
_entity.pdbx_description
1 polymer ?
#
loop_
_entity_poly.entity_id
_entity_poly.type
_entity_poly.pdbx_seq_one_letter_code
_entity_poly.pdbx_strand_id
1 'polypeptide(L)' 'MAVSEIPHMTYQQYRTARRLVRECCNYDCGNCLLLDDGEECICPQSITYSLICKWFRAAVLPLDGKRQIRWWIEK' A
#
# COMPACT_ATOMS: atom_id res chain seq x y z
N MET A 1 -26.25 14.54 16.98
CA MET A 1 -24.86 14.46 16.50
C MET A 1 -24.76 13.24 15.61
N ALA A 2 -24.58 13.41 14.30
CA ALA A 2 -24.40 12.28 13.41
C ALA A 2 -23.03 11.65 13.72
N VAL A 3 -23.02 10.41 14.21
CA VAL A 3 -21.80 9.62 14.26
C VAL A 3 -21.45 9.33 12.80
N SER A 4 -20.45 10.02 12.28
CA SER A 4 -19.89 9.69 10.96
C SER A 4 -19.37 8.27 11.06
N GLU A 5 -20.03 7.35 10.36
CA GLU A 5 -19.62 5.96 10.29
C GLU A 5 -18.18 5.90 9.78
N ILE A 6 -17.29 5.23 10.52
CA ILE A 6 -15.89 5.13 10.14
C ILE A 6 -15.84 4.33 8.83
N PRO A 7 -15.25 4.86 7.75
CA PRO A 7 -15.19 4.13 6.50
C PRO A 7 -14.42 2.82 6.67
N HIS A 8 -15.07 1.70 6.40
CA HIS A 8 -14.46 0.38 6.39
C HIS A 8 -14.18 -0.05 4.95
N MET A 9 -13.01 -0.65 4.72
CA MET A 9 -12.73 -1.28 3.43
C MET A 9 -13.69 -2.45 3.20
N THR A 10 -14.25 -2.52 1.99
CA THR A 10 -14.91 -3.74 1.54
C THR A 10 -13.88 -4.86 1.41
N TYR A 11 -14.33 -6.12 1.43
CA TYR A 11 -13.44 -7.26 1.25
C TYR A 11 -12.67 -7.20 -0.10
N GLN A 12 -13.29 -6.67 -1.15
CA GLN A 12 -12.64 -6.49 -2.44
C GLN A 12 -11.51 -5.46 -2.35
N GLN A 13 -11.76 -4.32 -1.72
CA GLN A 13 -10.74 -3.29 -1.48
C GLN A 13 -9.57 -3.82 -0.65
N TYR A 14 -9.86 -4.60 0.40
CA TYR A 14 -8.85 -5.29 1.21
C TYR A 14 -7.96 -6.22 0.36
N ARG A 15 -8.58 -7.05 -0.49
CA ARG A 15 -7.86 -8.00 -1.35
C ARG A 15 -6.97 -7.28 -2.36
N THR A 16 -7.48 -6.19 -2.95
CA THR A 16 -6.72 -5.32 -3.84
C THR A 16 -5.53 -4.73 -3.09
N ALA A 17 -5.75 -4.03 -1.97
CA ALA A 17 -4.66 -3.44 -1.19
C ALA A 17 -3.58 -4.46 -0.81
N ARG A 18 -3.97 -5.66 -0.35
CA ARG A 18 -3.03 -6.74 -0.02
C ARG A 18 -2.19 -7.21 -1.20
N ARG A 19 -2.77 -7.29 -2.40
CA ARG A 19 -2.03 -7.62 -3.62
C ARG A 19 -0.99 -6.54 -3.93
N LEU A 20 -1.37 -5.27 -3.81
CA LEU A 20 -0.54 -4.13 -4.20
C LEU A 20 0.58 -3.84 -3.24
N VAL A 21 0.36 -4.04 -1.96
CA VAL A 21 1.44 -3.97 -0.98
C VAL A 21 2.55 -4.96 -1.36
N ARG A 22 2.19 -6.16 -1.84
CA ARG A 22 3.16 -7.18 -2.26
C ARG A 22 3.84 -6.87 -3.58
N GLU A 23 3.10 -6.31 -4.55
CA GLU A 23 3.63 -6.03 -5.90
C GLU A 23 4.44 -4.74 -5.96
N CYS A 24 4.16 -3.76 -5.09
CA CYS A 24 4.62 -2.39 -5.30
C CYS A 24 5.38 -1.76 -4.12
N CYS A 25 5.32 -2.32 -2.92
CA CYS A 25 6.16 -1.87 -1.81
C CYS A 25 7.45 -2.70 -1.76
N ASN A 26 8.42 -2.28 -0.95
CA ASN A 26 9.59 -3.10 -0.60
C ASN A 26 9.22 -4.25 0.34
N TYR A 27 8.14 -4.95 0.03
CA TYR A 27 7.58 -6.04 0.82
C TYR A 27 8.29 -7.34 0.44
N ASP A 28 8.77 -8.08 1.44
CA ASP A 28 9.20 -9.46 1.28
C ASP A 28 8.75 -10.29 2.49
N CYS A 29 8.08 -11.41 2.24
CA CYS A 29 7.61 -12.38 3.24
C CYS A 29 6.86 -11.83 4.49
N GLY A 30 6.44 -10.56 4.48
CA GLY A 30 5.81 -9.89 5.63
C GLY A 30 6.55 -8.65 6.11
N ASN A 31 7.83 -8.55 5.76
CA ASN A 31 8.78 -7.53 6.20
C ASN A 31 8.99 -6.45 5.12
N CYS A 32 9.52 -5.30 5.53
CA CYS A 32 9.90 -4.20 4.65
C CYS A 32 11.42 -4.12 4.52
N LEU A 33 11.94 -4.52 3.35
CA LEU A 33 13.37 -4.58 3.06
C LEU A 33 14.09 -3.23 3.22
N LEU A 34 13.36 -2.12 3.08
CA LEU A 34 13.93 -0.76 3.22
C LEU A 34 14.04 -0.31 4.68
N LEU A 35 13.24 -0.89 5.57
CA LEU A 35 13.21 -0.54 7.00
C LEU A 35 13.93 -1.56 7.87
N ASP A 36 14.29 -2.70 7.27
CA ASP A 36 15.18 -3.68 7.87
C ASP A 36 16.61 -3.08 7.93
N ASP A 37 17.01 -2.64 9.13
CA ASP A 37 18.35 -2.08 9.41
C ASP A 37 19.22 -3.11 10.16
N GLY A 38 19.12 -4.37 9.74
CA GLY A 38 19.77 -5.52 10.40
C GLY A 38 18.87 -6.25 11.39
N GLU A 39 17.61 -5.85 11.52
CA GLU A 39 16.56 -6.51 12.30
C GLU A 39 15.25 -6.46 11.51
N GLU A 40 14.57 -7.61 11.41
CA GLU A 40 13.37 -7.74 10.60
C GLU A 40 12.29 -6.73 11.03
N CYS A 41 11.91 -5.86 10.09
CA CYS A 41 10.85 -4.88 10.30
C CYS A 41 9.60 -5.27 9.52
N ILE A 42 8.48 -5.49 10.20
CA ILE A 42 7.19 -5.78 9.55
C ILE A 42 6.83 -4.62 8.62
N CYS A 43 6.35 -4.95 7.42
CA CYS A 43 5.95 -3.93 6.46
C CYS A 43 4.77 -3.09 7.00
N PRO A 44 4.94 -1.78 7.25
CA PRO A 44 3.83 -0.97 7.79
C PRO A 44 2.62 -0.95 6.85
N GLN A 45 2.86 -1.16 5.56
CA GLN A 45 1.84 -1.13 4.52
C GLN A 45 1.01 -2.42 4.53
N SER A 46 1.57 -3.55 4.98
CA SER A 46 0.84 -4.82 5.10
C SER A 46 -0.07 -4.86 6.33
N ILE A 47 0.23 -4.06 7.34
CA ILE A 47 -0.61 -3.85 8.54
C ILE A 47 -1.74 -2.87 8.23
N THR A 48 -1.40 -1.74 7.60
CA THR A 48 -2.35 -0.63 7.38
C THR A 48 -3.22 -0.80 6.14
N TYR A 49 -2.85 -1.70 5.22
CA TYR A 49 -3.45 -1.82 3.88
C TYR A 49 -3.46 -0.49 3.11
N SER A 50 -2.45 0.35 3.34
CA SER A 50 -2.30 1.65 2.69
C SER A 50 -1.13 1.67 1.72
N LEU A 51 -1.29 2.36 0.58
CA LEU A 51 -0.26 2.50 -0.46
C LEU A 51 0.45 3.86 -0.41
N ILE A 52 0.66 4.37 0.81
CA ILE A 52 1.29 5.68 1.03
C ILE A 52 2.81 5.60 1.21
N CYS A 53 3.41 4.43 0.93
CA CYS A 53 4.85 4.22 1.04
C CYS A 53 5.62 5.30 0.27
N LYS A 54 6.53 6.02 0.95
CA LYS A 54 7.33 7.09 0.36
C LYS A 54 8.14 6.60 -0.83
N TRP A 55 8.70 5.39 -0.74
CA TRP A 55 9.42 4.76 -1.84
C TRP A 55 8.51 4.50 -3.04
N PHE A 56 7.31 3.94 -2.82
CA PHE A 56 6.36 3.75 -3.91
C PHE A 56 6.01 5.08 -4.61
N ARG A 57 5.75 6.13 -3.83
CA ARG A 57 5.43 7.46 -4.38
C ARG A 57 6.59 8.12 -5.13
N ALA A 58 7.83 7.90 -4.70
CA ALA A 58 9.00 8.58 -5.25
C ALA A 58 9.71 7.77 -6.36
N ALA A 59 9.69 6.45 -6.28
CA ALA A 59 10.42 5.57 -7.19
C ALA A 59 9.50 4.88 -8.22
N VAL A 60 8.28 4.48 -7.83
CA VAL A 60 7.39 3.69 -8.70
C VAL A 60 6.41 4.59 -9.46
N LEU A 61 5.68 5.48 -8.76
CA LEU A 61 4.67 6.35 -9.39
C LEU A 61 5.21 7.22 -10.54
N PRO A 62 6.44 7.78 -10.49
CA PRO A 62 6.95 8.60 -11.59
C PRO A 62 7.28 7.79 -12.85
N LEU A 63 7.67 6.51 -12.69
CA LEU A 63 7.99 5.61 -13.80
C LEU A 63 6.73 5.05 -14.48
N ASP A 64 5.62 4.95 -13.74
CA ASP A 64 4.35 4.37 -14.20
C ASP A 64 3.40 5.38 -14.89
N GLY A 65 3.92 6.58 -15.20
CA GLY A 65 3.41 7.49 -16.22
C GLY A 65 1.91 7.83 -16.19
N LYS A 66 1.37 8.43 -15.12
CA LYS A 66 0.04 9.09 -14.95
C LYS A 66 -1.25 8.32 -15.38
N ARG A 67 -1.18 7.34 -16.27
CA ARG A 67 -2.32 6.71 -16.97
C ARG A 67 -2.84 5.50 -16.19
N GLN A 68 -1.96 4.78 -15.50
CA GLN A 68 -2.33 3.64 -14.63
C GLN A 68 -2.98 4.10 -13.31
N ILE A 69 -2.60 5.27 -12.78
CA ILE A 69 -3.06 5.79 -11.46
C ILE A 69 -4.57 5.98 -11.41
N ARG A 70 -5.20 6.40 -12.52
CA ARG A 70 -6.64 6.54 -12.58
C ARG A 70 -7.35 5.19 -12.45
N TRP A 71 -6.75 4.12 -12.97
CA TRP A 71 -7.21 2.75 -12.75
C TRP A 71 -6.99 2.28 -11.31
N TRP A 72 -5.92 2.75 -10.63
CA TRP A 72 -5.60 2.41 -9.24
C TRP A 72 -6.49 3.09 -8.19
N ILE A 73 -6.98 4.30 -8.46
CA ILE A 73 -7.81 5.08 -7.51
C ILE A 73 -9.31 4.83 -7.73
N GLU A 74 -9.74 4.50 -8.95
CA GLU A 74 -11.17 4.36 -9.31
C GLU A 74 -11.69 2.90 -9.34
N LYS A 75 -10.90 1.89 -8.94
CA LYS A 75 -11.30 0.46 -8.87
C LYS A 75 -11.23 -0.14 -7.48
#